data_AF-U2FPK7-F1
#
_entry.id   AF-U2FPK7-F1
#
_cell.length_a   1.000
_cell.length_b   1.000
_cell.length_c   1.000
_cell.angle_alpha   90.00
_cell.angle_beta   90.00
_cell.angle_gamma   90.00
#
_symmetry.space_group_name_H-M   'P 1'
#
loop_
_entity.id
_entity.type
_entity.pdbx_description
1 polymer ?
#
loop_
_entity_poly.entity_id
_entity_poly.type
_entity_poly.pdbx_seq_one_letter_code
_entity_poly.pdbx_strand_id
1 'polypeptide(L)'
;MNKQHPTTVDSRGHRLAEHEAYWQRFGVHRATRQAQLPAMATGWLGLDRQLPGGGYPIGAVTELLCKSAGLGELSLLLHALAQRMAEQPRRQLAFIAPPATLHAPALAQAGIDCARVPIVTCRDESEKVWCVEQMARANAFAGFVVWGDRLDTTALRRLQLAAEKAVCPIFVYRDIRAAAERSPAALRLAITAQNTGQRLEILKCRGPAGARINGLQPGAECVWQFDAIEPDLDALRATACNDIPEPDRVSHVARSSFPPLGAR
;
A
#
# COMPACT_ATOMS: atom_id res chain seq x y z
N MET A 1 -15.97 -42.47 -44.13
CA MET A 1 -16.63 -41.18 -43.82
C MET A 1 -16.87 -41.10 -42.32
N ASN A 2 -15.91 -40.60 -41.54
CA ASN A 2 -16.22 -40.08 -40.20
C ASN A 2 -15.14 -39.07 -39.79
N LYS A 3 -15.59 -37.86 -39.43
CA LYS A 3 -14.79 -36.66 -39.25
C LYS A 3 -14.03 -36.72 -37.91
N GLN A 4 -12.70 -36.64 -37.95
CA GLN A 4 -11.90 -36.30 -36.78
C GLN A 4 -12.01 -34.79 -36.56
N HIS A 5 -12.62 -34.37 -35.45
CA HIS A 5 -12.44 -33.03 -34.89
C HIS A 5 -11.26 -33.09 -33.92
N PRO A 6 -10.20 -32.28 -34.09
CA PRO A 6 -9.23 -32.09 -33.02
C PRO A 6 -9.86 -31.16 -31.98
N THR A 7 -10.16 -31.71 -30.80
CA THR A 7 -10.45 -30.94 -29.60
C THR A 7 -9.17 -30.25 -29.14
N THR A 8 -8.98 -29.01 -29.59
CA THR A 8 -7.95 -28.10 -29.07
C THR A 8 -8.31 -27.75 -27.63
N VAL A 9 -7.72 -28.46 -26.67
CA VAL A 9 -7.79 -28.12 -25.24
C VAL A 9 -6.94 -26.86 -25.04
N ASP A 10 -7.61 -25.72 -24.84
CA ASP A 10 -6.96 -24.45 -24.53
C ASP A 10 -6.35 -24.50 -23.11
N SER A 11 -5.04 -24.68 -23.07
CA SER A 11 -4.20 -24.61 -21.85
C SER A 11 -4.32 -23.30 -21.06
N ARG A 12 -4.97 -22.25 -21.59
CA ARG A 12 -5.23 -20.97 -20.91
C ARG A 12 -6.53 -20.97 -20.09
N GLY A 13 -7.57 -21.69 -20.56
CA GLY A 13 -8.84 -21.81 -19.86
C GLY A 13 -8.74 -22.57 -18.53
N HIS A 14 -7.90 -23.62 -18.50
CA HIS A 14 -7.68 -24.43 -17.30
C HIS A 14 -7.03 -23.64 -16.16
N ARG A 15 -6.06 -22.76 -16.45
CA ARG A 15 -5.31 -22.01 -15.44
C ARG A 15 -6.13 -20.87 -14.81
N LEU A 16 -7.05 -20.29 -15.57
CA LEU A 16 -8.01 -19.29 -15.11
C LEU A 16 -9.09 -19.92 -14.22
N ALA A 17 -9.62 -21.08 -14.61
CA ALA A 17 -10.59 -21.82 -13.82
C ALA A 17 -9.99 -22.34 -12.50
N GLU A 18 -8.72 -22.76 -12.49
CA GLU A 18 -8.00 -23.17 -11.27
C GLU A 18 -7.74 -21.98 -10.33
N HIS A 19 -7.37 -20.81 -10.86
CA HIS A 19 -7.27 -19.59 -10.06
C HIS A 19 -8.65 -19.16 -9.55
N GLU A 20 -9.69 -19.15 -10.38
CA GLU A 20 -11.05 -18.78 -9.98
C GLU A 20 -11.63 -19.74 -8.93
N ALA A 21 -11.38 -21.05 -9.05
CA ALA A 21 -11.71 -22.05 -8.04
C ALA A 21 -10.88 -21.89 -6.75
N TYR A 22 -9.60 -21.50 -6.87
CA TYR A 22 -8.76 -21.13 -5.73
C TYR A 22 -9.36 -19.93 -4.97
N TRP A 23 -9.88 -18.92 -5.68
CA TRP A 23 -10.50 -17.72 -5.08
C TRP A 23 -11.88 -17.97 -4.47
N GLN A 24 -12.72 -18.78 -5.13
CA GLN A 24 -14.03 -19.21 -4.61
C GLN A 24 -13.91 -19.97 -3.27
N ARG A 25 -12.77 -20.64 -3.03
CA ARG A 25 -12.50 -21.41 -1.81
C ARG A 25 -12.26 -20.54 -0.56
N PHE A 26 -11.83 -19.29 -0.71
CA PHE A 26 -11.43 -18.45 0.43
C PHE A 26 -12.54 -17.55 0.99
N GLY A 27 -13.77 -17.67 0.48
CA GLY A 27 -14.98 -17.13 1.11
C GLY A 27 -14.93 -15.64 1.39
N VAL A 28 -15.63 -14.84 0.59
CA VAL A 28 -15.87 -13.41 0.89
C VAL A 28 -16.54 -13.29 2.27
N HIS A 29 -15.75 -13.05 3.32
CA HIS A 29 -16.27 -12.87 4.67
C HIS A 29 -16.90 -11.48 4.76
N ARG A 30 -18.20 -11.42 4.47
CA ARG A 30 -19.02 -10.22 4.64
C ARG A 30 -19.10 -9.88 6.13
N ALA A 31 -18.53 -8.75 6.51
CA ALA A 31 -18.69 -8.23 7.86
C ALA A 31 -20.16 -7.81 8.08
N THR A 32 -20.69 -8.11 9.26
CA THR A 32 -22.05 -7.78 9.69
C THR A 32 -22.13 -6.32 10.17
N ARG A 33 -23.27 -5.67 9.87
CA ARG A 33 -23.77 -4.34 10.30
C ARG A 33 -22.78 -3.49 11.12
N GLN A 34 -22.14 -2.51 10.48
CA GLN A 34 -21.66 -1.33 11.19
C GLN A 34 -21.74 -0.08 10.29
N ALA A 35 -21.83 1.09 10.93
CA ALA A 35 -22.01 2.40 10.30
C ALA A 35 -21.04 2.66 9.15
N GLN A 36 -21.46 3.46 8.17
CA GLN A 36 -20.61 3.89 7.06
C GLN A 36 -19.34 4.54 7.63
N LEU A 37 -18.18 3.95 7.35
CA LEU A 37 -16.91 4.61 7.57
C LEU A 37 -16.80 5.75 6.54
N PRO A 38 -16.28 6.94 6.94
CA PRO A 38 -15.89 7.95 5.97
C PRO A 38 -14.92 7.33 4.96
N ALA A 39 -15.00 7.71 3.70
CA ALA A 39 -14.14 7.17 2.66
C ALA A 39 -13.50 8.28 1.82
N MET A 40 -12.36 7.98 1.22
CA MET A 40 -11.72 8.82 0.20
C MET A 40 -11.79 8.13 -1.16
N ALA A 41 -12.14 8.88 -2.20
CA ALA A 41 -12.21 8.35 -3.56
C ALA A 41 -10.88 7.69 -3.95
N THR A 42 -10.94 6.56 -4.63
CA THR A 42 -9.75 5.82 -5.06
C THR A 42 -9.05 6.47 -6.25
N GLY A 43 -9.74 7.38 -6.96
CA GLY A 43 -9.32 7.87 -8.27
C GLY A 43 -9.81 7.01 -9.43
N TRP A 44 -10.42 5.87 -9.12
CA TRP A 44 -10.91 4.90 -10.08
C TRP A 44 -12.42 4.77 -9.92
N LEU A 45 -13.18 5.46 -10.77
CA LEU A 45 -14.64 5.46 -10.69
C LEU A 45 -15.25 4.06 -10.70
N GLY A 46 -14.63 3.13 -11.44
CA GLY A 46 -15.01 1.73 -11.48
C GLY A 46 -14.85 1.01 -10.13
N LEU A 47 -13.87 1.39 -9.31
CA LEU A 47 -13.68 0.86 -7.95
C LEU A 47 -14.53 1.62 -6.93
N ASP A 48 -14.64 2.95 -7.05
CA ASP A 48 -15.45 3.78 -6.15
C ASP A 48 -16.91 3.36 -6.11
N ARG A 49 -17.50 3.03 -7.27
CA ARG A 49 -18.88 2.50 -7.38
C ARG A 49 -19.08 1.18 -6.65
N GLN A 50 -18.01 0.45 -6.41
CA GLN A 50 -18.01 -0.88 -5.82
C GLN A 50 -17.75 -0.85 -4.32
N LEU A 51 -17.03 0.17 -3.84
CA LEU A 51 -16.67 0.28 -2.44
C LEU A 51 -17.77 0.96 -1.62
N PRO A 52 -18.13 0.41 -0.44
CA PRO A 52 -19.00 1.11 0.50
C PRO A 52 -18.44 2.48 0.86
N GLY A 53 -19.27 3.52 0.74
CA GLY A 53 -18.85 4.91 0.99
C GLY A 53 -18.13 5.57 -0.20
N GLY A 54 -17.94 4.88 -1.33
CA GLY A 54 -17.40 5.48 -2.55
C GLY A 54 -15.88 5.52 -2.63
N GLY A 55 -15.16 4.71 -1.85
CA GLY A 55 -13.70 4.66 -1.93
C GLY A 55 -13.02 3.93 -0.77
N TYR A 56 -11.75 4.24 -0.52
CA TYR A 56 -10.98 3.67 0.58
C TYR A 56 -11.47 4.16 1.94
N PRO A 57 -11.70 3.28 2.92
CA PRO A 57 -12.17 3.70 4.24
C PRO A 57 -11.09 4.50 4.99
N ILE A 58 -11.50 5.65 5.53
CA ILE A 58 -10.73 6.51 6.41
C ILE A 58 -10.92 6.01 7.85
N GLY A 59 -9.86 6.10 8.66
CA GLY A 59 -9.88 5.61 10.03
C GLY A 59 -9.88 4.08 10.11
N ALA A 60 -9.42 3.41 9.05
CA ALA A 60 -9.38 1.97 9.00
C ALA A 60 -8.20 1.44 8.18
N VAL A 61 -7.94 0.14 8.36
CA VAL A 61 -6.93 -0.60 7.61
C VAL A 61 -7.54 -1.14 6.32
N THR A 62 -6.81 -0.92 5.23
CA THR A 62 -7.02 -1.57 3.93
C THR A 62 -5.82 -2.45 3.61
N GLU A 63 -6.05 -3.76 3.43
CA GLU A 63 -5.01 -4.68 2.98
C GLU A 63 -4.99 -4.76 1.46
N LEU A 64 -3.79 -4.70 0.88
CA LEU A 64 -3.51 -4.90 -0.53
C LEU A 64 -2.66 -6.17 -0.65
N LEU A 65 -3.28 -7.22 -1.16
CA LEU A 65 -2.69 -8.55 -1.23
C LEU A 65 -2.14 -8.76 -2.63
N CYS A 66 -0.83 -8.95 -2.76
CA CYS A 66 -0.16 -9.14 -4.04
C CYS A 66 0.89 -10.26 -3.95
N LYS A 67 1.17 -10.95 -5.06
CA LYS A 67 2.14 -12.07 -5.08
C LYS A 67 3.60 -11.61 -4.88
N SER A 68 3.90 -10.40 -5.32
CA SER A 68 5.21 -9.78 -5.22
C SER A 68 5.06 -8.26 -5.32
N ALA A 69 5.98 -7.51 -4.73
CA ALA A 69 6.09 -6.08 -4.96
C ALA A 69 6.53 -5.78 -6.40
N GLY A 70 6.24 -4.58 -6.88
CA GLY A 70 6.71 -4.10 -8.19
C GLY A 70 5.79 -4.47 -9.37
N LEU A 71 4.53 -4.81 -9.10
CA LEU A 71 3.50 -4.92 -10.12
C LEU A 71 3.04 -3.53 -10.59
N GLY A 72 3.36 -2.47 -9.84
CA GLY A 72 2.76 -1.14 -9.98
C GLY A 72 1.56 -0.95 -9.04
N GLU A 73 1.42 -1.83 -8.05
CA GLU A 73 0.39 -1.83 -7.02
C GLU A 73 0.33 -0.54 -6.21
N LEU A 74 1.44 0.21 -6.13
CA LEU A 74 1.48 1.50 -5.46
C LEU A 74 0.66 2.56 -6.21
N SER A 75 0.69 2.54 -7.54
CA SER A 75 -0.03 3.51 -8.39
C SER A 75 -1.54 3.49 -8.16
N LEU A 76 -2.10 2.34 -7.74
CA LEU A 76 -3.49 2.22 -7.33
C LEU A 76 -3.84 3.18 -6.18
N LEU A 77 -2.89 3.44 -5.28
CA LEU A 77 -3.07 4.32 -4.12
C LEU A 77 -2.67 5.77 -4.41
N LEU A 78 -1.69 5.98 -5.29
CA LEU A 78 -1.05 7.30 -5.45
C LEU A 78 -2.06 8.40 -5.78
N HIS A 79 -3.05 8.13 -6.64
CA HIS A 79 -4.05 9.12 -7.00
C HIS A 79 -4.90 9.56 -5.78
N ALA A 80 -5.43 8.61 -5.02
CA ALA A 80 -6.21 8.89 -3.81
C ALA A 80 -5.37 9.62 -2.75
N LEU A 81 -4.12 9.19 -2.58
CA LEU A 81 -3.18 9.79 -1.62
C LEU A 81 -2.78 11.21 -2.01
N ALA A 82 -2.57 11.48 -3.30
CA ALA A 82 -2.24 12.81 -3.81
C ALA A 82 -3.40 13.79 -3.61
N GLN A 83 -4.63 13.40 -3.97
CA GLN A 83 -5.81 14.22 -3.70
C GLN A 83 -5.93 14.52 -2.19
N ARG A 84 -5.79 13.50 -1.35
CA ARG A 84 -5.87 13.69 0.10
C ARG A 84 -4.76 14.60 0.65
N MET A 85 -3.54 14.51 0.12
CA MET A 85 -2.44 15.40 0.52
C MET A 85 -2.65 16.85 0.08
N ALA A 86 -3.32 17.07 -1.07
CA ALA A 86 -3.72 18.38 -1.55
C ALA A 86 -4.81 19.01 -0.67
N GLU A 87 -5.81 18.22 -0.24
CA GLU A 87 -6.84 18.65 0.72
C GLU A 87 -6.27 18.93 2.12
N GLN A 88 -5.12 18.33 2.45
CA GLN A 88 -4.51 18.40 3.78
C GLN A 88 -3.06 18.92 3.71
N PRO A 89 -2.83 20.18 3.33
CA PRO A 89 -1.51 20.69 2.94
C PRO A 89 -0.44 20.65 4.04
N ARG A 90 -0.82 20.52 5.31
CA ARG A 90 0.11 20.41 6.45
C ARG A 90 0.42 18.97 6.88
N ARG A 91 -0.26 17.97 6.30
CA ARG A 91 -0.13 16.57 6.72
C ARG A 91 0.84 15.81 5.81
N GLN A 92 1.53 14.82 6.36
CA GLN A 92 2.51 13.99 5.65
C GLN A 92 1.94 12.63 5.22
N LEU A 93 2.58 11.98 4.26
CA LEU A 93 2.29 10.59 3.88
C LEU A 93 3.48 9.71 4.24
N ALA A 94 3.29 8.78 5.17
CA ALA A 94 4.39 7.94 5.62
C ALA A 94 4.44 6.60 4.88
N PHE A 95 5.64 6.23 4.44
CA PHE A 95 5.92 4.91 3.88
C PHE A 95 6.78 4.11 4.85
N ILE A 96 6.30 2.94 5.25
CA ILE A 96 6.89 2.13 6.31
C ILE A 96 7.42 0.83 5.73
N ALA A 97 8.73 0.68 5.81
CA ALA A 97 9.53 -0.45 5.34
C ALA A 97 9.25 -0.83 3.88
N PRO A 98 9.30 0.11 2.91
CA PRO A 98 9.17 -0.24 1.50
C PRO A 98 10.22 -1.28 1.09
N PRO A 99 9.86 -2.27 0.26
CA PRO A 99 10.74 -3.39 -0.10
C PRO A 99 11.90 -2.98 -1.02
N ALA A 100 11.80 -1.79 -1.62
CA ALA A 100 12.80 -1.18 -2.47
C ALA A 100 12.72 0.35 -2.36
N THR A 101 13.73 1.04 -2.85
CA THR A 101 13.74 2.50 -2.94
C THR A 101 12.56 3.00 -3.76
N LEU A 102 11.79 3.94 -3.21
CA LEU A 102 10.69 4.57 -3.92
C LEU A 102 11.22 5.49 -5.02
N HIS A 103 10.60 5.42 -6.20
CA HIS A 103 10.97 6.25 -7.34
C HIS A 103 10.42 7.68 -7.17
N ALA A 104 11.23 8.60 -6.63
CA ALA A 104 10.78 9.97 -6.33
C ALA A 104 10.12 10.71 -7.53
N PRO A 105 10.66 10.66 -8.76
CA PRO A 105 9.97 11.27 -9.90
C PRO A 105 8.57 10.71 -10.18
N ALA A 106 8.33 9.41 -9.96
CA ALA A 106 7.00 8.81 -10.16
C ALA A 106 6.00 9.27 -9.09
N LEU A 107 6.47 9.48 -7.85
CA LEU A 107 5.67 10.10 -6.79
C LEU A 107 5.30 11.54 -7.14
N ALA A 108 6.27 12.34 -7.59
CA ALA A 108 6.05 13.73 -7.99
C ALA A 108 5.07 13.84 -9.17
N GLN A 109 5.21 13.00 -10.19
CA GLN A 109 4.28 12.92 -11.32
C GLN A 109 2.85 12.56 -10.89
N ALA A 110 2.71 11.73 -9.85
CA ALA A 110 1.42 11.41 -9.28
C ALA A 110 0.83 12.53 -8.39
N GLY A 111 1.53 13.67 -8.24
CA GLY A 111 1.10 14.81 -7.42
C GLY A 111 1.47 14.70 -5.94
N ILE A 112 2.38 13.79 -5.57
CA ILE A 112 2.88 13.65 -4.21
C ILE A 112 4.10 14.55 -4.01
N ASP A 113 3.99 15.51 -3.10
CA ASP A 113 5.12 16.33 -2.66
C ASP A 113 6.10 15.47 -1.84
N CYS A 114 7.24 15.12 -2.46
CA CYS A 114 8.26 14.28 -1.86
C CYS A 114 8.87 14.86 -0.57
N ALA A 115 8.81 16.18 -0.35
CA ALA A 115 9.28 16.80 0.90
C ALA A 115 8.38 16.44 2.10
N ARG A 116 7.17 15.94 1.84
CA ARG A 116 6.17 15.54 2.86
C ARG A 116 6.01 14.02 2.96
N VAL A 117 7.01 13.26 2.51
CA VAL A 117 6.98 11.80 2.45
C VAL A 117 8.10 11.18 3.29
N PRO A 118 7.94 11.07 4.62
CA PRO A 118 8.89 10.33 5.43
C PRO A 118 8.85 8.83 5.05
N ILE A 119 10.03 8.29 4.75
CA ILE A 119 10.26 6.86 4.54
C ILE A 119 10.97 6.31 5.78
N VAL A 120 10.38 5.31 6.41
CA VAL A 120 10.90 4.71 7.65
C VAL A 120 11.33 3.28 7.35
N THR A 121 12.59 2.95 7.61
CA THR A 121 13.07 1.57 7.63
C THR A 121 12.81 0.93 8.99
N CYS A 122 12.40 -0.33 9.01
CA CYS A 122 12.14 -1.07 10.25
C CYS A 122 12.86 -2.42 10.20
N ARG A 123 13.33 -2.88 11.37
CA ARG A 123 14.05 -4.14 11.57
C ARG A 123 13.14 -5.35 11.53
N ASP A 124 11.91 -5.21 12.02
CA ASP A 124 10.93 -6.29 12.09
C ASP A 124 9.48 -5.77 12.04
N GLU A 125 8.51 -6.70 12.01
CA GLU A 125 7.08 -6.39 11.97
C GLU A 125 6.58 -5.65 13.23
N SER A 126 7.17 -5.90 14.40
CA SER A 126 6.78 -5.23 15.64
C SER A 126 7.18 -3.76 15.59
N GLU A 127 8.37 -3.46 15.06
CA GLU A 127 8.83 -2.10 14.86
C GLU A 127 7.99 -1.35 13.82
N LYS A 128 7.58 -2.00 12.71
CA LYS A 128 6.65 -1.39 11.74
C LYS A 128 5.36 -0.91 12.41
N VAL A 129 4.74 -1.77 13.22
CA VAL A 129 3.51 -1.42 13.95
C VAL A 129 3.77 -0.32 14.96
N TRP A 130 4.86 -0.42 15.73
CA TRP A 130 5.23 0.59 16.73
C TRP A 130 5.47 1.97 16.10
N CYS A 131 6.19 2.03 14.97
CA CYS A 131 6.43 3.26 14.22
C CYS A 131 5.11 3.92 13.81
N VAL A 132 4.20 3.15 13.20
CA VAL A 132 2.88 3.66 12.81
C VAL A 132 2.10 4.16 14.02
N GLU A 133 2.09 3.43 15.14
CA GLU A 133 1.42 3.87 16.37
C GLU A 133 1.99 5.18 16.92
N GLN A 134 3.32 5.36 16.89
CA GLN A 134 3.95 6.61 17.35
C GLN A 134 3.59 7.77 16.42
N MET A 135 3.71 7.56 15.11
CA MET A 135 3.43 8.59 14.11
C MET A 135 1.94 8.97 14.10
N ALA A 136 1.03 8.00 14.25
CA ALA A 136 -0.41 8.22 14.34
C ALA A 136 -0.80 9.14 15.51
N ARG A 137 -0.08 9.07 16.64
CA ARG A 137 -0.33 9.95 17.82
C ARG A 137 -0.02 11.42 17.54
N ALA A 138 0.89 11.72 16.61
CA ALA A 138 1.24 13.09 16.26
C ALA A 138 0.10 13.80 15.48
N ASN A 139 -0.89 13.07 14.96
CA ASN A 139 -1.99 13.60 14.15
C ASN A 139 -1.53 14.48 12.96
N ALA A 140 -0.31 14.25 12.48
CA ALA A 140 0.35 15.01 11.42
C ALA A 140 0.30 14.28 10.06
N PHE A 141 -0.40 13.14 9.97
CA PHE A 141 -0.37 12.27 8.80
C PHE A 141 -1.72 12.25 8.08
N ALA A 142 -1.65 12.27 6.75
CA ALA A 142 -2.77 12.08 5.85
C ALA A 142 -3.05 10.59 5.66
N GLY A 143 -2.05 9.72 5.78
CA GLY A 143 -2.18 8.27 5.73
C GLY A 143 -0.85 7.56 5.89
N PHE A 144 -0.91 6.24 5.91
CA PHE A 144 0.25 5.36 6.03
C PHE A 144 0.21 4.28 4.94
N VAL A 145 1.37 3.96 4.37
CA VAL A 145 1.57 2.81 3.49
C VAL A 145 2.61 1.90 4.13
N VAL A 146 2.22 0.69 4.50
CA VAL A 146 3.03 -0.25 5.28
C VAL A 146 3.25 -1.50 4.46
N TRP A 147 4.50 -1.93 4.27
CA TRP A 147 4.79 -3.27 3.74
C TRP A 147 5.04 -4.24 4.89
N GLY A 148 4.12 -5.17 5.09
CA GLY A 148 4.09 -6.03 6.27
C GLY A 148 3.52 -7.41 5.98
N ASP A 149 4.20 -8.19 5.13
CA ASP A 149 3.78 -9.53 4.72
C ASP A 149 3.46 -10.45 5.90
N ARG A 150 4.22 -10.30 7.00
CA ARG A 150 4.19 -11.18 8.16
C ARG A 150 3.41 -10.60 9.35
N LEU A 151 2.64 -9.53 9.16
CA LEU A 151 1.79 -8.96 10.21
C LEU A 151 0.68 -9.94 10.61
N ASP A 152 0.67 -10.35 11.87
CA ASP A 152 -0.38 -11.21 12.41
C ASP A 152 -1.67 -10.44 12.71
N THR A 153 -2.72 -11.16 13.11
CA THR A 153 -4.02 -10.55 13.46
C THR A 153 -3.90 -9.54 14.60
N THR A 154 -2.97 -9.73 15.55
CA THR A 154 -2.76 -8.83 16.69
C THR A 154 -2.15 -7.50 16.23
N ALA A 155 -1.11 -7.56 15.40
CA ALA A 155 -0.49 -6.42 14.73
C ALA A 155 -1.51 -5.65 13.88
N LEU A 156 -2.33 -6.35 13.08
CA LEU A 156 -3.37 -5.71 12.28
C LEU A 156 -4.45 -5.03 13.14
N ARG A 157 -4.81 -5.59 14.30
CA ARG A 157 -5.74 -4.93 15.24
C ARG A 157 -5.14 -3.67 15.83
N ARG A 158 -3.85 -3.69 16.17
CA ARG A 158 -3.13 -2.51 16.64
C ARG A 158 -3.09 -1.41 15.60
N LEU A 159 -2.81 -1.76 14.34
CA LEU A 159 -2.89 -0.83 13.21
C LEU A 159 -4.31 -0.29 13.00
N GLN A 160 -5.34 -1.13 13.13
CA GLN A 160 -6.73 -0.69 13.05
C GLN A 160 -7.07 0.35 14.13
N LEU A 161 -6.64 0.13 15.37
CA LEU A 161 -6.80 1.11 16.46
C LEU A 161 -6.01 2.40 16.20
N ALA A 162 -4.83 2.32 15.60
CA ALA A 162 -4.05 3.49 15.21
C ALA A 162 -4.76 4.30 14.12
N ALA A 163 -5.31 3.62 13.10
CA ALA A 163 -6.08 4.24 12.03
C ALA A 163 -7.30 4.99 12.59
N GLU A 164 -8.07 4.34 13.46
CA GLU A 164 -9.26 4.93 14.09
C GLU A 164 -8.90 6.18 14.91
N LYS A 165 -7.86 6.12 15.73
CA LYS A 165 -7.42 7.25 16.56
C LYS A 165 -6.90 8.43 15.75
N ALA A 166 -6.16 8.18 14.67
CA ALA A 166 -5.60 9.22 13.81
C ALA A 166 -6.59 9.73 12.74
N VAL A 167 -7.74 9.06 12.58
CA VAL A 167 -8.74 9.34 11.53
C VAL A 167 -8.08 9.41 10.14
N CYS A 168 -7.21 8.44 9.85
CA CYS A 168 -6.50 8.34 8.57
C CYS A 168 -6.52 6.92 8.04
N PRO A 169 -6.47 6.72 6.71
CA PRO A 169 -6.31 5.40 6.11
C PRO A 169 -4.93 4.82 6.42
N ILE A 170 -4.88 3.51 6.67
CA ILE A 170 -3.64 2.74 6.73
C ILE A 170 -3.72 1.64 5.68
N PHE A 171 -2.82 1.71 4.70
CA PHE A 171 -2.67 0.70 3.67
C PHE A 171 -1.59 -0.29 4.08
N VAL A 172 -1.89 -1.58 3.97
CA VAL A 172 -0.96 -2.65 4.33
C VAL A 172 -0.77 -3.57 3.14
N TYR A 173 0.41 -3.56 2.54
CA TYR A 173 0.82 -4.54 1.54
C TYR A 173 1.19 -5.85 2.22
N ARG A 174 0.64 -6.95 1.73
CA ARG A 174 0.93 -8.30 2.19
C ARG A 174 0.98 -9.30 1.03
N ASP A 175 1.68 -10.41 1.24
CA ASP A 175 1.65 -11.55 0.34
C ASP A 175 0.21 -12.04 0.10
N ILE A 176 -0.08 -12.38 -1.15
CA ILE A 176 -1.38 -12.86 -1.61
C ILE A 176 -1.90 -14.07 -0.81
N ARG A 177 -1.02 -14.91 -0.25
CA ARG A 177 -1.37 -16.06 0.60
C ARG A 177 -2.13 -15.65 1.86
N ALA A 178 -1.93 -14.42 2.33
CA ALA A 178 -2.67 -13.88 3.47
C ALA A 178 -4.18 -13.78 3.21
N ALA A 179 -4.65 -13.90 1.96
CA ALA A 179 -6.08 -13.93 1.62
C ALA A 179 -6.85 -15.00 2.42
N ALA A 180 -6.20 -16.13 2.72
CA ALA A 180 -6.78 -17.23 3.49
C ALA A 180 -6.90 -16.94 5.00
N GLU A 181 -6.21 -15.91 5.49
CA GLU A 181 -6.17 -15.56 6.90
C GLU A 181 -7.37 -14.70 7.32
N ARG A 182 -7.78 -14.83 8.58
CA ARG A 182 -8.72 -13.88 9.18
C ARG A 182 -8.01 -12.56 9.44
N SER A 183 -8.62 -11.48 8.96
CA SER A 183 -8.08 -10.14 9.12
C SER A 183 -9.11 -9.18 9.73
N PRO A 184 -8.68 -8.28 10.64
CA PRO A 184 -9.53 -7.20 11.15
C PRO A 184 -9.70 -6.06 10.14
N ALA A 185 -8.97 -6.02 9.03
CA ALA A 185 -9.04 -4.92 8.05
C ALA A 185 -10.47 -4.64 7.58
N ALA A 186 -10.77 -3.36 7.33
CA ALA A 186 -12.07 -2.93 6.84
C ALA A 186 -12.26 -3.27 5.36
N LEU A 187 -11.18 -3.19 4.59
CA LEU A 187 -11.16 -3.52 3.17
C LEU A 187 -9.96 -4.45 2.89
N ARG A 188 -10.16 -5.46 2.05
CA ARG A 188 -9.11 -6.33 1.55
C ARG A 188 -9.25 -6.44 0.05
N LEU A 189 -8.17 -6.13 -0.66
CA LEU A 189 -8.09 -6.18 -2.11
C LEU A 189 -7.01 -7.17 -2.52
N ALA A 190 -7.29 -8.05 -3.47
CA ALA A 190 -6.28 -8.87 -4.14
C ALA A 190 -5.90 -8.24 -5.47
N ILE A 191 -4.61 -8.16 -5.74
CA ILE A 191 -4.02 -7.63 -6.97
C ILE A 191 -3.23 -8.75 -7.63
N THR A 192 -3.58 -9.06 -8.88
CA THR A 192 -2.88 -10.08 -9.68
C THR A 192 -2.50 -9.51 -11.03
N ALA A 193 -1.29 -9.82 -11.49
CA ALA A 193 -0.87 -9.47 -12.84
C ALA A 193 -1.62 -10.31 -13.88
N GLN A 194 -1.92 -9.70 -15.01
CA GLN A 194 -2.47 -10.32 -16.21
C GLN A 194 -1.59 -9.94 -17.41
N ASN A 195 -1.75 -10.67 -18.53
CA ASN A 195 -0.95 -10.44 -19.74
C ASN A 195 -1.05 -9.00 -20.28
N THR A 196 -2.15 -8.30 -19.97
CA THR A 196 -2.49 -6.97 -20.49
C THR A 196 -2.69 -5.93 -19.38
N GLY A 197 -2.35 -6.24 -18.12
CA GLY A 197 -2.53 -5.29 -17.02
C GLY A 197 -2.60 -5.94 -15.63
N GLN A 198 -3.44 -5.37 -14.76
CA GLN A 198 -3.68 -5.88 -13.40
C GLN A 198 -5.16 -6.16 -13.19
N ARG A 199 -5.46 -7.26 -12.49
CA ARG A 199 -6.79 -7.58 -11.99
C ARG A 199 -6.88 -7.28 -10.51
N LEU A 200 -7.90 -6.53 -10.14
CA LEU A 200 -8.25 -6.19 -8.77
C LEU A 200 -9.51 -6.95 -8.33
N GLU A 201 -9.46 -7.58 -7.16
CA GLU A 201 -10.60 -8.29 -6.57
C GLU A 201 -10.86 -7.80 -5.15
N ILE A 202 -12.12 -7.53 -4.81
CA ILE A 202 -12.53 -7.17 -3.46
C ILE A 202 -12.81 -8.45 -2.66
N LEU A 203 -11.90 -8.83 -1.76
CA LEU A 203 -12.05 -10.02 -0.93
C LEU A 203 -12.92 -9.77 0.31
N LYS A 204 -12.88 -8.54 0.81
CA LYS A 204 -13.62 -8.12 1.99
C LYS A 204 -13.89 -6.64 1.90
N CYS A 205 -15.11 -6.22 2.22
CA CYS A 205 -15.42 -4.83 2.49
C CYS A 205 -16.34 -4.74 3.72
N ARG A 206 -16.13 -3.75 4.57
CA ARG A 206 -17.07 -3.35 5.62
C ARG A 206 -18.02 -2.32 5.01
N GLY A 207 -19.30 -2.65 4.95
CA GLY A 207 -20.35 -1.77 4.44
C GLY A 207 -21.71 -2.07 5.06
N PRO A 208 -22.78 -1.37 4.64
CA PRO A 208 -24.14 -1.79 4.95
C PRO A 208 -24.35 -3.21 4.44
N ALA A 209 -25.09 -4.01 5.20
CA ALA A 209 -25.22 -5.46 5.06
C ALA A 209 -25.31 -5.95 3.60
N GLY A 210 -24.35 -6.79 3.19
CA GLY A 210 -24.58 -7.77 2.13
C GLY A 210 -24.62 -7.27 0.69
N ALA A 211 -24.00 -6.13 0.36
CA ALA A 211 -23.88 -5.69 -1.04
C ALA A 211 -23.18 -6.78 -1.90
N ARG A 212 -23.94 -7.41 -2.80
CA ARG A 212 -23.39 -7.99 -4.02
C ARG A 212 -23.09 -6.79 -4.92
N ILE A 213 -21.82 -6.61 -5.25
CA ILE A 213 -21.44 -5.62 -6.23
C ILE A 213 -21.73 -6.23 -7.60
N ASN A 214 -22.88 -5.90 -8.16
CA ASN A 214 -23.21 -6.24 -9.53
C ASN A 214 -22.36 -5.36 -10.45
N GLY A 215 -21.51 -5.97 -11.29
CA GLY A 215 -20.66 -5.24 -12.23
C GLY A 215 -19.15 -5.26 -11.95
N LEU A 216 -18.67 -5.95 -10.90
CA LEU A 216 -17.30 -6.43 -10.93
C LEU A 216 -17.27 -7.45 -12.07
N GLN A 217 -16.62 -7.12 -13.19
CA GLN A 217 -16.36 -8.07 -14.26
C GLN A 217 -14.97 -8.66 -14.02
N PRO A 218 -14.85 -9.76 -13.25
CA PRO A 218 -13.62 -10.53 -13.29
C PRO A 218 -13.42 -11.02 -14.73
N GLY A 219 -12.40 -10.50 -15.41
CA GLY A 219 -12.16 -10.78 -16.84
C GLY A 219 -12.63 -9.69 -17.82
N ALA A 220 -13.17 -8.56 -17.36
CA ALA A 220 -13.06 -7.34 -18.16
C ALA A 220 -11.63 -6.82 -18.00
N GLU A 221 -10.87 -6.82 -19.08
CA GLU A 221 -9.58 -6.14 -19.12
C GLU A 221 -9.80 -4.65 -18.80
N CYS A 222 -9.39 -4.22 -17.61
CA CYS A 222 -8.83 -2.89 -17.50
C CYS A 222 -7.36 -3.05 -17.84
N VAL A 223 -7.03 -2.75 -19.10
CA VAL A 223 -5.64 -2.52 -19.49
C VAL A 223 -5.19 -1.29 -18.71
N TRP A 224 -4.41 -1.54 -17.66
CA TRP A 224 -3.66 -0.49 -17.00
C TRP A 224 -2.30 -0.44 -17.67
N GLN A 225 -2.16 0.46 -18.63
CA GLN A 225 -0.88 0.78 -19.24
C GLN A 225 -0.26 1.95 -18.50
N PHE A 226 0.99 1.77 -18.10
CA PHE A 226 1.91 2.89 -18.04
C PHE A 226 2.03 3.42 -19.48
N ASP A 227 1.97 4.74 -19.67
CA ASP A 227 2.71 5.29 -20.79
C ASP A 227 4.17 4.88 -20.54
N ALA A 228 4.77 4.20 -21.53
CA ALA A 228 6.16 3.82 -21.45
C ALA A 228 6.96 5.08 -21.09
N ILE A 229 7.53 5.09 -19.89
CA ILE A 229 8.51 6.11 -19.53
C ILE A 229 9.71 5.78 -20.39
N GLU A 230 9.89 6.47 -21.52
CA GLU A 230 11.24 6.66 -22.03
C GLU A 230 11.97 7.44 -20.93
N PRO A 231 12.90 6.82 -20.20
CA PRO A 231 13.62 7.56 -19.19
C PRO A 231 14.37 8.68 -19.91
N ASP A 232 14.11 9.93 -19.51
CA ASP A 232 15.02 11.02 -19.81
C ASP A 232 16.32 10.76 -19.03
N LEU A 233 17.20 9.98 -19.66
CA LEU A 233 18.48 9.58 -19.11
C LEU A 233 19.38 10.79 -18.84
N ASP A 234 19.14 11.91 -19.52
CA ASP A 234 19.89 13.14 -19.34
C ASP A 234 19.41 13.89 -18.08
N ALA A 235 18.11 13.90 -17.82
CA ALA A 235 17.56 14.42 -16.55
C ALA A 235 18.00 13.58 -15.33
N LEU A 236 18.06 12.25 -15.48
CA LEU A 236 18.55 11.33 -14.43
C LEU A 236 20.06 11.49 -14.17
N ARG A 237 20.86 11.77 -15.20
CA ARG A 237 22.30 12.07 -15.05
C ARG A 237 22.53 13.41 -14.37
N ALA A 238 21.71 14.42 -14.66
CA ALA A 238 21.80 15.72 -14.02
C ALA A 238 21.45 15.67 -12.51
N THR A 239 20.59 14.75 -12.10
CA THR A 239 20.24 14.52 -10.68
C THR A 239 21.11 13.47 -9.97
N ALA A 240 21.98 12.77 -10.69
CA ALA A 240 22.89 11.76 -10.15
C ALA A 240 24.22 12.29 -9.58
N CYS A 241 24.44 13.62 -9.55
CA CYS A 241 25.49 14.21 -8.72
C CYS A 241 25.12 14.12 -7.23
N ASN A 242 25.24 12.92 -6.67
CA ASN A 242 25.37 12.73 -5.24
C ASN A 242 26.78 13.14 -4.81
N ASP A 243 27.00 14.44 -4.63
CA ASP A 243 28.09 14.90 -3.78
C ASP A 243 27.72 14.54 -2.34
N ILE A 244 28.27 13.41 -1.86
CA ILE A 244 28.33 13.10 -0.43
C ILE A 244 29.37 14.07 0.14
N PRO A 245 29.03 14.99 1.08
CA PRO A 245 30.05 15.74 1.77
C PRO A 245 30.91 14.76 2.57
N GLU A 246 32.23 14.75 2.36
CA GLU A 246 33.16 14.02 3.22
C GLU A 246 32.86 14.36 4.69
N PRO A 247 32.78 13.37 5.60
CA PRO A 247 32.63 13.68 7.00
C PRO A 247 33.91 14.35 7.51
N ASP A 248 33.76 15.60 7.95
CA ASP A 248 34.78 16.35 8.69
C ASP A 248 35.46 15.45 9.74
N ARG A 249 36.79 15.34 9.65
CA ARG A 249 37.63 14.76 10.69
C ARG A 249 37.52 15.60 11.96
N VAL A 250 36.59 15.26 12.85
CA VAL A 250 36.59 15.81 14.21
C VAL A 250 37.76 15.18 14.97
N SER A 251 38.82 15.96 15.15
CA SER A 251 39.94 15.64 16.04
C SER A 251 39.44 15.52 17.48
N HIS A 252 39.38 14.30 18.02
CA HIS A 252 39.22 14.07 19.45
C HIS A 252 40.48 14.52 20.19
N VAL A 253 40.44 15.69 20.82
CA VAL A 253 41.40 16.06 21.88
C VAL A 253 40.80 15.61 23.22
N ALA A 254 41.40 14.57 23.80
CA ALA A 254 41.13 14.13 25.15
C ALA A 254 41.48 15.26 26.13
N ARG A 255 40.49 15.75 26.90
CA ARG A 255 40.74 16.60 28.07
C ARG A 255 40.71 15.72 29.31
N SER A 256 41.87 15.54 29.93
CA SER A 256 42.01 14.94 31.25
C SER A 256 42.26 16.00 32.31
N SER A 257 41.52 15.88 33.41
CA SER A 257 41.95 16.13 34.81
C SER A 257 41.96 17.57 35.36
N PHE A 258 40.98 17.82 36.25
CA PHE A 258 41.02 18.50 37.56
C PHE A 258 41.75 19.85 37.76
N PRO A 259 41.13 20.83 38.46
CA PRO A 259 41.81 22.03 38.97
C PRO A 259 42.42 21.77 40.36
N PRO A 260 43.54 22.42 40.74
CA PRO A 260 43.98 22.42 42.13
C PRO A 260 43.19 23.45 42.96
N LEU A 261 42.73 22.99 44.12
CA LEU A 261 42.23 23.81 45.22
C LEU A 261 43.39 24.59 45.86
N GLY A 262 43.19 25.90 46.05
CA GLY A 262 43.50 26.63 47.29
C GLY A 262 44.97 26.87 47.67
N ALA A 263 45.28 28.16 47.85
CA ALA A 263 46.54 28.71 48.34
C ALA A 263 46.92 28.33 49.78
N ARG A 264 48.22 28.08 50.01
CA ARG A 264 49.13 28.77 50.96
C ARG A 264 50.53 28.16 50.88
#